data_AF-A0A7W4C691-F1
#
_entry.id   AF-A0A7W4C691-F1
#
_cell.length_a   1.000
_cell.length_b   1.000
_cell.length_c   1.000
_cell.angle_alpha   90.00
_cell.angle_beta   90.00
_cell.angle_gamma   90.00
#
_symmetry.space_group_name_H-M   'P 1'
#
loop_
_entity.id
_entity.type
_entity.pdbx_description
1 polymer ?
#
loop_
_entity_poly.entity_id
_entity_poly.type
_entity_poly.pdbx_seq_one_letter_code
_entity_poly.pdbx_strand_id
1 'polypeptide(L)' 'MKSLAIMFRHAPLGTTSTREGLDFAMLSASFEQQVSIIFTNEAVLHLLAGQTPEQAGSKDYVSAFKALSLYDIDTVLVC' A
#
# COMPACT_ATOMS: atom_id res chain seq x y z
N MET A 1 -2.06 -1.79 23.45
CA MET A 1 -1.41 -1.19 22.26
C MET A 1 -2.50 -0.67 21.33
N LYS A 2 -2.26 0.40 20.58
CA LYS A 2 -3.21 0.90 19.58
C LYS A 2 -2.89 0.29 18.22
N SER A 3 -3.91 -0.21 17.53
CA SER A 3 -3.80 -0.70 16.16
C SER A 3 -4.05 0.43 15.16
N LEU A 4 -3.32 0.43 14.06
CA LEU A 4 -3.46 1.38 12.96
C LEU A 4 -3.94 0.63 11.70
N ALA A 5 -5.06 1.07 11.13
CA ALA A 5 -5.53 0.58 9.84
C ALA A 5 -5.36 1.67 8.79
N ILE A 6 -4.66 1.35 7.69
CA ILE A 6 -4.47 2.24 6.54
C ILE A 6 -5.31 1.69 5.40
N MET A 7 -6.21 2.53 4.89
CA MET A 7 -7.17 2.16 3.84
C MET A 7 -6.84 2.87 2.53
N PHE A 8 -6.46 2.09 1.51
CA PHE A 8 -6.35 2.57 0.14
C PHE A 8 -7.71 2.46 -0.55
N ARG A 9 -8.12 3.54 -1.22
CA ARG A 9 -9.41 3.61 -1.94
C ARG A 9 -9.31 4.04 -3.41
N HIS A 10 -8.12 4.41 -3.86
CA HIS A 10 -7.88 5.00 -5.18
C HIS A 10 -7.01 4.08 -6.04
N ALA A 11 -7.17 4.19 -7.35
CA ALA A 11 -6.38 3.47 -8.34
C ALA A 11 -4.85 3.71 -8.19
N PRO A 12 -4.01 2.79 -8.71
CA PRO A 12 -2.55 2.89 -8.67
C PRO A 12 -1.95 4.09 -9.40
N LEU A 13 -2.67 4.61 -10.39
CA LEU A 13 -2.23 5.75 -11.19
C LEU A 13 -3.14 6.95 -10.93
N GLY A 14 -2.57 8.15 -10.98
CA GLY A 14 -3.30 9.42 -10.94
C GLY A 14 -3.17 10.22 -9.63
N THR A 15 -2.68 9.62 -8.54
CA THR A 15 -2.45 10.34 -7.27
C THR A 15 -1.15 9.89 -6.59
N THR A 16 -0.58 10.74 -5.73
CA THR A 16 0.58 10.40 -4.89
C THR A 16 0.18 9.69 -3.59
N SER A 17 -1.13 9.60 -3.30
CA SER A 17 -1.67 9.08 -2.04
C SER A 17 -1.26 7.63 -1.77
N THR A 18 -1.09 6.82 -2.81
CA THR A 18 -0.59 5.44 -2.66
C THR A 18 0.81 5.43 -2.06
N ARG A 19 1.72 6.23 -2.61
CA ARG A 19 3.10 6.30 -2.14
C ARG A 19 3.15 6.81 -0.71
N GLU A 20 2.47 7.93 -0.44
CA GLU A 20 2.43 8.55 0.88
C GLU A 20 1.83 7.61 1.93
N GLY A 21 0.75 6.89 1.59
CA GLY A 21 0.13 5.91 2.48
C GLY A 21 1.03 4.71 2.75
N LEU A 22 1.79 4.24 1.75
CA LEU A 22 2.73 3.15 1.92
C LEU A 22 3.94 3.56 2.76
N ASP A 23 4.51 4.74 2.51
CA ASP A 23 5.59 5.32 3.32
C ASP A 23 5.16 5.48 4.77
N PHE A 24 3.93 5.97 5.00
CA PHE A 24 3.35 6.09 6.34
C PHE A 24 3.16 4.72 7.02
N ALA A 25 2.70 3.70 6.29
CA ALA A 25 2.54 2.35 6.82
C ALA A 25 3.87 1.76 7.32
N MET A 26 4.91 1.83 6.48
CA MET A 26 6.24 1.31 6.81
C MET A 26 6.89 2.09 7.96
N LEU A 27 6.73 3.41 7.99
CA LEU A 27 7.22 4.24 9.08
C LEU A 27 6.52 3.88 10.40
N SER A 28 5.19 3.80 10.40
CA SER A 28 4.41 3.41 11.58
C SER A 28 4.83 2.04 12.12
N ALA A 29 5.02 1.05 11.24
CA ALA A 29 5.47 -0.27 11.64
C ALA A 29 6.89 -0.24 12.24
N SER A 30 7.78 0.62 11.72
CA SER A 30 9.13 0.82 12.27
C SER A 30 9.13 1.39 13.70
N PHE A 31 8.02 1.98 14.15
CA PHE A 31 7.80 2.43 15.53
C PHE A 31 6.99 1.41 16.35
N GLU A 32 7.03 0.13 15.99
CA GLU A 32 6.35 -0.98 16.69
C GLU A 32 4.83 -0.83 16.78
N GLN A 33 4.21 -0.07 15.86
CA GLN A 33 2.76 0.00 15.77
C GLN A 33 2.22 -1.25 15.05
N GLN A 34 1.11 -1.80 15.55
CA GLN A 34 0.39 -2.87 14.84
C GLN A 34 -0.35 -2.26 13.65
N VAL A 35 0.19 -2.43 12.44
CA VAL A 35 -0.36 -1.88 11.20
C VAL A 35 -1.16 -2.95 10.44
N SER A 36 -2.28 -2.54 9.86
CA SER A 36 -3.07 -3.35 8.91
C SER A 36 -3.38 -2.53 7.66
N ILE A 37 -3.38 -3.19 6.51
CA ILE A 37 -3.65 -2.57 5.20
C ILE A 37 -5.01 -3.06 4.70
N ILE A 38 -5.82 -2.14 4.18
CA ILE A 38 -7.13 -2.45 3.59
C ILE A 38 -7.20 -1.86 2.18
N PHE A 39 -7.51 -2.69 1.18
CA PHE A 39 -7.81 -2.26 -0.18
C PHE A 39 -9.32 -2.30 -0.43
N THR A 40 -9.88 -1.19 -0.91
CA THR A 40 -11.30 -1.09 -1.29
C THR A 40 -11.49 -0.21 -2.53
N ASN A 41 -12.66 -0.24 -3.16
CA ASN A 41 -12.97 0.47 -4.40
C ASN A 41 -11.90 0.21 -5.48
N GLU A 42 -11.41 1.26 -6.14
CA GLU A 42 -10.39 1.16 -7.19
C GLU A 42 -9.03 0.68 -6.68
N ALA A 43 -8.80 0.71 -5.36
CA ALA A 43 -7.52 0.30 -4.80
C ALA A 43 -7.27 -1.22 -4.91
N VAL A 44 -8.30 -2.02 -5.17
CA VAL A 44 -8.09 -3.45 -5.46
C VAL A 44 -7.20 -3.65 -6.70
N LEU A 45 -7.13 -2.66 -7.60
CA LEU A 45 -6.26 -2.68 -8.78
C LEU A 45 -4.77 -2.64 -8.43
N HIS A 46 -4.37 -2.18 -7.24
CA HIS A 46 -2.98 -2.27 -6.77
C HIS A 46 -2.46 -3.71 -6.72
N LEU A 47 -3.36 -4.68 -6.56
CA LEU A 47 -3.01 -6.08 -6.37
C LEU A 47 -2.79 -6.85 -7.68
N LEU A 48 -3.02 -6.20 -8.83
CA LEU A 48 -2.83 -6.84 -10.14
C LEU A 48 -1.35 -7.08 -10.42
N ALA A 49 -1.02 -8.31 -10.86
CA ALA A 49 0.32 -8.67 -11.28
C ALA A 49 0.65 -8.10 -12.68
N GLY A 50 1.94 -7.89 -12.96
CA GLY A 50 2.41 -7.49 -14.29
C GLY A 50 2.11 -6.04 -14.67
N GLN A 51 1.80 -5.17 -13.70
CA GLN A 51 1.64 -3.74 -13.94
C GLN A 51 2.96 -3.12 -14.41
N THR A 52 2.89 -2.22 -15.38
CA THR A 52 4.02 -1.45 -15.91
C THR A 52 3.72 0.06 -15.88
N PRO A 53 3.71 0.69 -14.68
CA PRO A 53 3.39 2.12 -14.50
C PRO A 53 4.24 3.06 -15.36
N GLU A 54 5.45 2.63 -15.73
CA GLU A 54 6.40 3.38 -16.56
C GLU A 54 5.85 3.69 -17.94
N GLN A 55 5.00 2.81 -18.50
CA GLN A 55 4.34 3.06 -19.79
C GLN A 55 3.41 4.27 -19.74
N ALA A 56 2.90 4.62 -18.55
CA ALA A 56 2.09 5.80 -18.29
C ALA A 56 2.91 6.98 -17.72
N GLY A 57 4.25 6.89 -17.72
CA GLY A 57 5.12 7.93 -17.16
C GLY A 57 5.12 8.00 -15.62
N SER A 58 4.60 6.98 -14.94
CA SER A 58 4.61 6.89 -13.48
C SER A 58 5.72 5.97 -13.00
N LYS A 59 6.25 6.24 -11.80
CA LYS A 59 7.19 5.32 -11.13
C LYS A 59 6.43 4.14 -10.55
N ASP A 60 7.01 2.95 -10.62
CA ASP A 60 6.45 1.78 -9.95
C ASP A 60 6.57 1.86 -8.42
N TYR A 61 5.51 2.34 -7.79
CA TYR A 61 5.31 2.29 -6.34
C TYR A 61 4.52 1.05 -5.90
N VAL A 62 3.92 0.32 -6.84
CA VAL A 62 3.09 -0.85 -6.54
C VAL A 62 3.98 -2.02 -6.12
N SER A 63 5.17 -2.15 -6.71
CA SER A 63 6.14 -3.17 -6.28
C SER A 63 6.58 -3.04 -4.82
N ALA A 64 6.50 -1.85 -4.23
CA ALA A 64 6.85 -1.65 -2.83
C ALA A 64 5.87 -2.32 -1.85
N PHE A 65 4.65 -2.67 -2.28
CA PHE A 65 3.75 -3.51 -1.46
C PHE A 65 4.33 -4.89 -1.15
N LYS A 66 5.28 -5.38 -1.96
CA LYS A 66 5.99 -6.65 -1.70
C LYS A 66 6.89 -6.57 -0.46
N ALA A 67 7.26 -5.36 -0.03
CA ALA A 67 8.08 -5.15 1.15
C ALA A 67 7.27 -5.13 2.45
N LEU A 68 5.93 -5.13 2.43
CA LEU A 68 5.10 -5.03 3.64
C LEU A 68 5.46 -6.07 4.70
N SER A 69 5.67 -7.33 4.30
CA SER A 69 6.07 -8.41 5.22
C SER A 69 7.47 -8.22 5.83
N LEU A 70 8.34 -7.39 5.23
CA LEU A 70 9.64 -7.04 5.83
C LEU A 70 9.49 -6.06 7.00
N TYR A 71 8.32 -5.43 7.13
CA TYR A 71 7.98 -4.49 8.19
C TYR A 71 6.94 -5.10 9.17
N ASP A 72 6.79 -6.43 9.20
CA ASP A 72 5.78 -7.13 10.03
C ASP A 72 4.33 -6.69 9.76
N ILE A 73 4.05 -6.19 8.55
CA ILE A 73 2.69 -5.80 8.12
C ILE A 73 2.03 -6.99 7.41
N ASP A 74 1.55 -7.94 8.20
CA ASP A 74 0.99 -9.21 7.69
C ASP A 74 -0.54 -9.18 7.48
N THR A 75 -1.24 -8.26 8.14
CA THR A 75 -2.69 -8.14 8.00
C THR A 75 -3.04 -7.28 6.80
N VAL A 76 -3.31 -7.93 5.67
CA VAL A 76 -3.76 -7.28 4.42
C VAL A 76 -5.16 -7.79 4.07
N LEU A 77 -6.12 -6.87 3.98
CA LEU A 77 -7.53 -7.15 3.70
C LEU A 77 -7.96 -6.52 2.37
N VAL A 78 -8.90 -7.16 1.68
CA VAL A 78 -9.41 -6.73 0.37
C VAL A 78 -10.93 -6.89 0.34
N CYS A 79 -11.62 -5.89 -0.21
CA CYS A 79 -13.06 -5.92 -0.47
C CYS A 79 -13.38 -6.41 -1.88
#